data_AF-A0A7K2EG78-F1
#
_entry.id   AF-A0A7K2EG78-F1
#
_cell.length_a   1.000
_cell.length_b   1.000
_cell.length_c   1.000
_cell.angle_alpha   90.00
_cell.angle_beta   90.00
_cell.angle_gamma   90.00
#
_symmetry.space_group_name_H-M   'P 1'
#
loop_
_entity.id
_entity.type
_entity.pdbx_description
1 polymer ?
#
loop_
_entity_poly.entity_id
_entity_poly.type
_entity_poly.pdbx_seq_one_letter_code
_entity_poly.pdbx_strand_id
1 'polypeptide(L)'
;MRIRATHSHMHGEEFLYVHKPNLWIELQDAIDKSRFMPIEASLSTVELAALGEIGTPAASNDNFAEELRTRGWAEYGDHLTLIRERVAVEWQTGSFSSVSSNSYANLLGLFLTDVIDVGIRIHSLHNLQARESESFSGASPDMFSCVLPHRAFPPVPLVLVAATL
;
A
#
# COMPACT_ATOMS: atom_id res chain seq x y z
N MET A 1 9.74 -4.68 0.46
CA MET A 1 8.66 -5.45 -0.17
C MET A 1 8.93 -5.57 -1.67
N ARG A 2 8.02 -6.17 -2.44
CA ARG A 2 8.02 -6.19 -3.91
C ARG A 2 6.61 -6.01 -4.44
N ILE A 3 6.41 -5.09 -5.39
CA ILE A 3 5.12 -4.91 -6.06
C ILE A 3 4.80 -6.13 -6.92
N ARG A 4 3.59 -6.69 -6.77
CA ARG A 4 3.07 -7.81 -7.57
C ARG A 4 2.04 -7.37 -8.59
N ALA A 5 1.19 -6.42 -8.23
CA ALA A 5 0.18 -5.87 -9.10
C ALA A 5 -0.13 -4.42 -8.69
N THR A 6 -0.49 -3.62 -9.69
CA THR A 6 -1.08 -2.30 -9.52
C THR A 6 -2.45 -2.27 -10.17
N HIS A 7 -3.37 -1.48 -9.60
CA HIS A 7 -4.66 -1.17 -10.24
C HIS A 7 -4.89 0.33 -10.18
N SER A 8 -5.08 0.94 -11.34
CA SER A 8 -5.38 2.37 -11.48
C SER A 8 -6.89 2.58 -11.42
N HIS A 9 -7.36 3.17 -10.32
CA HIS A 9 -8.76 3.55 -10.17
C HIS A 9 -8.92 5.03 -10.50
N MET A 10 -9.88 5.34 -11.38
CA MET A 10 -10.09 6.69 -11.92
C MET A 10 -8.82 7.35 -12.48
N HIS A 11 -7.97 6.55 -13.13
CA HIS A 11 -6.70 6.99 -13.71
C HIS A 11 -5.70 7.60 -12.71
N GLY A 12 -5.73 7.15 -11.45
CA GLY A 12 -4.82 7.63 -10.41
C GLY A 12 -3.33 7.37 -10.74
N GLU A 13 -3.02 6.25 -11.38
CA GLU A 13 -1.64 5.91 -11.75
C GLU A 13 -1.15 6.80 -12.91
N GLU A 14 -2.00 7.03 -13.90
CA GLU A 14 -1.75 7.94 -15.01
C GLU A 14 -1.59 9.39 -14.53
N PHE A 15 -2.39 9.82 -13.55
CA PHE A 15 -2.20 11.11 -12.90
C PHE A 15 -0.79 11.22 -12.31
N LEU A 16 -0.31 10.18 -11.62
CA LEU A 16 1.05 10.16 -11.10
C LEU A 16 2.10 10.21 -12.21
N TYR A 17 1.93 9.45 -13.30
CA TYR A 17 2.85 9.47 -14.43
C TYR A 17 2.99 10.85 -15.07
N VAL A 18 1.90 11.61 -15.16
CA VAL A 18 1.88 12.92 -15.82
C VAL A 18 2.27 14.05 -14.86
N HIS A 19 1.75 14.05 -13.64
CA HIS A 19 1.81 15.21 -12.75
C HIS A 19 2.80 15.03 -11.58
N LYS A 20 3.09 13.79 -11.20
CA LYS A 20 3.91 13.45 -10.02
C LYS A 20 4.91 12.30 -10.27
N PRO A 21 5.63 12.26 -11.43
CA PRO A 21 6.42 11.08 -11.81
C PRO A 21 7.54 10.77 -10.83
N ASN A 22 8.17 11.81 -10.26
CA ASN A 22 9.24 11.65 -9.28
C ASN A 22 8.73 11.00 -7.98
N LEU A 23 7.55 11.40 -7.50
CA LEU A 23 6.97 10.80 -6.29
C LEU A 23 6.58 9.34 -6.50
N TRP A 24 6.12 8.99 -7.71
CA TRP A 24 5.79 7.61 -8.03
C TRP A 24 7.03 6.72 -8.08
N ILE A 25 8.09 7.16 -8.76
CA ILE A 25 9.39 6.47 -8.78
C ILE A 25 9.93 6.33 -7.36
N GLU A 26 9.84 7.40 -6.58
CA GLU A 26 10.32 7.43 -5.21
C GLU A 26 9.59 6.41 -4.32
N LEU A 27 8.27 6.31 -4.45
CA LEU A 27 7.45 5.38 -3.68
C LEU A 27 7.71 3.93 -4.10
N GLN A 28 7.87 3.66 -5.40
CA GLN A 28 8.27 2.33 -5.88
C GLN A 28 9.63 1.92 -5.30
N ASP A 29 10.62 2.82 -5.31
CA ASP A 29 11.94 2.59 -4.74
C ASP A 29 11.88 2.39 -3.21
N ALA A 30 11.00 3.10 -2.49
CA ALA A 30 10.79 2.88 -1.06
C ALA A 30 10.15 1.50 -0.77
N ILE A 31 9.18 1.07 -1.58
CA ILE A 31 8.59 -0.27 -1.48
C ILE A 31 9.65 -1.34 -1.74
N ASP A 32 10.52 -1.16 -2.74
CA ASP A 32 11.58 -2.14 -3.03
C ASP A 32 12.67 -2.16 -1.94
N LYS A 33 13.05 -1.00 -1.39
CA LYS A 33 14.06 -0.89 -0.31
C LYS A 33 13.58 -1.40 1.03
N SER A 34 12.28 -1.30 1.31
CA SER A 34 11.68 -1.93 2.50
C SER A 34 11.71 -3.47 2.48
N ARG A 35 12.39 -4.09 1.50
CA ARG A 35 12.53 -5.54 1.39
C ARG A 35 13.45 -6.03 2.49
N PHE A 36 12.88 -6.80 3.40
CA PHE A 36 13.64 -7.56 4.37
C PHE A 36 13.70 -9.02 3.93
N MET A 37 14.87 -9.49 3.48
CA MET A 37 15.10 -10.92 3.28
C MET A 37 15.56 -11.51 4.62
N PRO A 38 14.84 -12.48 5.23
CA PRO A 38 15.57 -13.43 6.07
C PRO A 38 16.58 -14.14 5.16
N ILE A 39 17.75 -14.46 5.70
CA ILE A 39 18.87 -15.07 4.98
C ILE A 39 18.48 -16.40 4.27
N GLU A 40 17.30 -16.98 4.55
CA GLU A 40 16.83 -18.19 3.90
C GLU A 40 15.37 -18.06 3.41
N ALA A 41 15.18 -18.12 2.09
CA ALA A 41 13.89 -17.95 1.39
C ALA A 41 12.90 -19.12 1.56
N SER A 42 13.04 -19.94 2.60
CA SER A 42 12.26 -21.16 2.86
C SER A 42 11.41 -21.13 4.13
N LEU A 43 11.46 -20.03 4.89
CA LEU A 43 10.84 -19.97 6.21
C LEU A 43 9.35 -19.56 6.16
N SER A 44 8.55 -20.23 6.98
CA SER A 44 7.14 -19.98 7.25
C SER A 44 6.91 -18.76 8.16
N THR A 45 5.68 -18.28 8.26
CA THR A 45 5.29 -17.14 9.12
C THR A 45 5.66 -17.35 10.58
N VAL A 46 5.63 -18.59 11.07
CA VAL A 46 6.01 -18.94 12.45
C VAL A 46 7.53 -18.87 12.65
N GLU A 47 8.30 -19.31 11.65
CA GLU A 47 9.76 -19.23 11.67
C GLU A 47 10.26 -17.79 11.56
N LEU A 48 9.58 -16.95 10.77
CA LEU A 48 9.82 -15.51 10.72
C LEU A 48 9.55 -14.81 12.06
N ALA A 49 8.48 -15.19 12.76
CA ALA A 49 8.18 -14.66 14.09
C ALA A 49 9.21 -15.11 15.15
N ALA A 50 9.79 -16.30 14.98
CA ALA A 50 10.82 -16.84 15.88
C ALA A 50 12.20 -16.17 15.73
N LEU A 51 12.47 -15.51 14.60
CA LEU A 51 13.71 -14.75 14.37
C LEU A 51 13.73 -13.37 15.08
N GLY A 52 12.69 -13.03 15.86
CA GLY A 52 12.53 -11.74 16.51
C GLY A 52 11.80 -10.72 15.63
N GLU A 53 11.54 -9.52 16.17
CA GLU A 53 10.77 -8.44 15.50
C GLU A 53 11.21 -8.14 14.06
N ILE A 54 12.48 -8.42 13.77
CA ILE A 54 13.22 -8.13 12.54
C ILE A 54 12.68 -8.86 11.29
N GLY A 55 11.81 -9.89 11.42
CA GLY A 55 11.26 -10.65 10.28
C GLY A 55 9.75 -10.47 10.01
N THR A 56 9.09 -9.54 10.70
CA THR A 56 7.62 -9.46 10.71
C THR A 56 7.07 -8.48 9.66
N PRO A 57 5.81 -8.64 9.21
CA PRO A 57 5.12 -7.62 8.40
C PRO A 57 5.13 -6.24 9.06
N ALA A 58 5.09 -6.18 10.39
CA ALA A 58 5.19 -4.93 11.15
C ALA A 58 6.53 -4.22 10.90
N ALA A 59 7.65 -4.92 11.07
CA ALA A 59 8.98 -4.34 10.83
C ALA A 59 9.19 -3.88 9.38
N SER A 60 8.66 -4.61 8.40
CA SER A 60 8.72 -4.16 7.00
C SER A 60 7.88 -2.90 6.75
N ASN A 61 6.74 -2.76 7.43
CA ASN A 61 5.90 -1.57 7.33
C ASN A 61 6.58 -0.37 8.02
N ASP A 62 7.24 -0.59 9.16
CA ASP A 62 7.99 0.45 9.86
C ASP A 62 9.18 0.94 9.01
N ASN A 63 9.93 0.01 8.39
CA ASN A 63 11.00 0.36 7.47
C ASN A 63 10.49 1.14 6.25
N PHE A 64 9.33 0.77 5.71
CA PHE A 64 8.72 1.49 4.61
C PHE A 64 8.32 2.92 5.00
N ALA A 65 7.66 3.07 6.15
CA ALA A 65 7.27 4.39 6.67
C ALA A 65 8.51 5.26 6.88
N GLU A 66 9.57 4.71 7.46
CA GLU A 66 10.82 5.44 7.69
C GLU A 66 11.51 5.86 6.39
N GLU A 67 11.56 4.96 5.41
CA GLU A 67 12.10 5.28 4.08
C GLU A 67 11.38 6.46 3.44
N LEU A 68 10.06 6.56 3.58
CA LEU A 68 9.31 7.72 3.10
C LEU A 68 9.52 8.98 3.96
N ARG A 69 9.60 8.86 5.29
CA ARG A 69 9.88 10.00 6.19
C ARG A 69 11.22 10.65 5.86
N THR A 70 12.27 9.87 5.62
CA THR A 70 13.59 10.39 5.24
C THR A 70 13.56 11.18 3.92
N ARG A 71 12.56 10.91 3.07
CA ARG A 71 12.34 11.60 1.79
C ARG A 71 11.38 12.80 1.93
N GLY A 72 10.95 13.13 3.14
CA GLY A 72 10.13 14.31 3.42
C GLY A 72 8.62 14.09 3.30
N TRP A 73 8.16 12.84 3.35
CA TRP A 73 6.74 12.55 3.53
C TRP A 73 6.33 12.80 4.98
N ALA A 74 5.21 13.51 5.19
CA ALA A 74 4.74 13.92 6.51
C ALA A 74 3.56 13.08 6.99
N GLU A 75 3.51 12.78 8.30
CA GLU A 75 2.38 12.07 8.91
C GLU A 75 1.09 12.90 8.87
N TYR A 76 -0.02 12.22 8.59
CA TYR A 76 -1.35 12.82 8.62
C TYR A 76 -2.29 11.99 9.48
N GLY A 77 -2.68 12.52 10.64
CA GLY A 77 -3.63 11.88 11.53
C GLY A 77 -3.08 10.59 12.13
N ASP A 78 -3.44 9.44 11.56
CA ASP A 78 -2.95 8.14 11.99
C ASP A 78 -1.52 7.86 11.51
N HIS A 79 -0.81 6.99 12.23
CA HIS A 79 0.58 6.61 11.89
C HIS A 79 0.69 5.73 10.64
N LEU A 80 -0.40 5.58 9.86
CA LEU A 80 -0.47 4.73 8.66
C LEU A 80 -0.67 5.54 7.37
N THR A 81 -0.75 6.87 7.49
CA THR A 81 -0.94 7.77 6.36
C THR A 81 0.21 8.78 6.30
N LEU A 82 0.87 8.84 5.15
CA LEU A 82 1.87 9.85 4.85
C LEU A 82 1.42 10.68 3.65
N ILE A 83 1.67 11.99 3.70
CA ILE A 83 1.29 12.94 2.64
C ILE A 83 2.52 13.69 2.15
N ARG A 84 2.63 13.83 0.83
CA ARG A 84 3.60 14.70 0.17
C ARG A 84 3.03 15.27 -1.11
N GLU A 85 3.15 16.60 -1.26
CA GLU A 85 2.77 17.31 -2.50
C GLU A 85 1.38 16.91 -3.05
N ARG A 86 0.38 16.80 -2.16
CA ARG A 86 -1.00 16.41 -2.47
C ARG A 86 -1.16 14.95 -2.93
N VAL A 87 -0.20 14.09 -2.62
CA VAL A 87 -0.31 12.63 -2.75
C VAL A 87 -0.34 12.03 -1.35
N ALA A 88 -1.35 11.22 -1.03
CA ALA A 88 -1.36 10.43 0.19
C ALA A 88 -0.96 8.98 -0.12
N VAL A 89 -0.18 8.37 0.77
CA VAL A 89 0.02 6.93 0.82
C VAL A 89 -0.50 6.40 2.14
N GLU A 90 -1.35 5.39 2.05
CA GLU A 90 -1.91 4.66 3.20
C GLU A 90 -1.55 3.19 3.07
N TRP A 91 -0.98 2.59 4.12
CA TRP A 91 -0.67 1.16 4.16
C TRP A 91 -1.41 0.46 5.27
N GLN A 92 -1.80 -0.79 5.02
CA GLN A 92 -2.52 -1.59 6.01
C GLN A 92 -1.55 -2.53 6.74
N THR A 93 -1.60 -2.51 8.07
CA THR A 93 -0.97 -3.51 8.94
C THR A 93 -2.04 -4.49 9.45
N GLY A 94 -1.85 -5.80 9.28
CA GLY A 94 -2.69 -6.83 9.94
C GLY A 94 -3.54 -7.74 9.03
N SER A 95 -4.28 -8.64 9.69
CA SER A 95 -5.08 -9.71 9.06
C SER A 95 -6.31 -9.18 8.33
N PHE A 96 -6.65 -9.85 7.22
CA PHE A 96 -7.80 -9.63 6.34
C PHE A 96 -9.16 -9.46 7.05
N SER A 97 -9.29 -9.92 8.31
CA SER A 97 -10.54 -9.99 9.06
C SER A 97 -10.95 -8.72 9.83
N SER A 98 -10.11 -7.69 9.91
CA SER A 98 -10.43 -6.42 10.61
C SER A 98 -10.99 -5.33 9.69
N VAL A 99 -11.39 -5.66 8.47
CA VAL A 99 -11.94 -4.72 7.50
C VAL A 99 -13.41 -4.40 7.85
N SER A 100 -13.63 -3.36 8.64
CA SER A 100 -14.94 -2.73 8.76
C SER A 100 -15.11 -1.68 7.67
N SER A 101 -16.08 -1.92 6.79
CA SER A 101 -16.99 -0.98 6.07
C SER A 101 -16.51 0.40 5.57
N ASN A 102 -15.23 0.74 5.61
CA ASN A 102 -14.75 2.11 5.40
C ASN A 102 -13.30 2.21 4.93
N SER A 103 -12.83 1.26 4.12
CA SER A 103 -11.44 1.18 3.61
C SER A 103 -10.93 2.40 2.88
N TYR A 104 -11.76 3.35 2.47
CA TYR A 104 -11.32 4.52 1.73
C TYR A 104 -11.72 5.84 2.38
N ALA A 105 -12.30 5.83 3.59
CA ALA A 105 -12.79 7.07 4.22
C ALA A 105 -11.71 8.12 4.41
N ASN A 106 -10.51 7.69 4.81
CA ASN A 106 -9.41 8.61 5.08
C ASN A 106 -8.97 9.33 3.81
N LEU A 107 -8.62 8.57 2.76
CA LEU A 107 -8.26 9.11 1.44
C LEU A 107 -9.42 9.92 0.81
N LEU A 108 -10.67 9.46 0.96
CA LEU A 108 -11.83 10.21 0.49
C LEU A 108 -11.99 11.53 1.24
N GLY A 109 -11.81 11.52 2.56
CA GLY A 109 -11.86 12.72 3.40
C GLY A 109 -10.81 13.74 2.97
N LEU A 110 -9.56 13.28 2.82
CA LEU A 110 -8.45 14.09 2.32
C LEU A 110 -8.70 14.70 0.93
N PHE A 111 -9.30 13.92 0.03
CA PHE A 111 -9.64 14.39 -1.31
C PHE A 111 -10.75 15.44 -1.27
N LEU A 112 -11.83 15.18 -0.51
CA LEU A 112 -12.96 16.10 -0.39
C LEU A 112 -12.60 17.39 0.35
N THR A 113 -11.59 17.38 1.22
CA THR A 113 -11.06 18.58 1.89
C THR A 113 -9.94 19.27 1.12
N ASP A 114 -9.71 18.90 -0.14
CA ASP A 114 -8.71 19.50 -1.03
C ASP A 114 -7.26 19.37 -0.51
N VAL A 115 -6.96 18.33 0.26
CA VAL A 115 -5.61 18.05 0.76
C VAL A 115 -4.81 17.21 -0.23
N ILE A 116 -5.46 16.27 -0.92
CA ILE A 116 -4.82 15.40 -1.91
C ILE A 116 -5.55 15.43 -3.25
N ASP A 117 -4.80 15.16 -4.32
CA ASP A 117 -5.33 14.94 -5.66
C ASP A 117 -5.47 13.43 -5.97
N VAL A 118 -4.65 12.60 -5.33
CA VAL A 118 -4.60 11.15 -5.53
C VAL A 118 -4.15 10.43 -4.26
N GLY A 119 -4.76 9.28 -3.99
CA GLY A 119 -4.37 8.37 -2.92
C GLY A 119 -3.68 7.11 -3.43
N ILE A 120 -2.73 6.59 -2.68
CA ILE A 120 -2.04 5.32 -2.96
C ILE A 120 -2.31 4.40 -1.78
N ARG A 121 -2.83 3.20 -2.04
CA ARG A 121 -3.14 2.22 -1.01
C ARG A 121 -2.31 0.97 -1.17
N ILE A 122 -1.48 0.68 -0.16
CA ILE A 122 -0.58 -0.48 -0.17
C ILE A 122 -1.20 -1.59 0.67
N HIS A 123 -1.41 -2.74 0.04
CA HIS A 123 -1.84 -3.96 0.68
C HIS A 123 -0.70 -4.97 0.71
N SER A 124 -0.35 -5.41 1.91
CA SER A 124 0.60 -6.51 2.10
C SER A 124 -0.10 -7.84 1.78
N LEU A 125 0.39 -8.55 0.76
CA LEU A 125 -0.03 -9.91 0.46
C LEU A 125 0.77 -10.89 1.32
N HIS A 126 0.07 -11.73 2.08
CA HIS A 126 0.70 -12.78 2.86
C HIS A 126 1.31 -13.85 1.92
N ASN A 127 2.49 -14.39 2.29
CA ASN A 127 3.37 -15.21 1.44
C ASN A 127 2.70 -16.37 0.68
N LEU A 128 1.61 -16.96 1.21
CA LEU A 128 0.89 -18.05 0.55
C LEU A 128 0.01 -17.56 -0.63
N GLN A 129 -0.74 -16.47 -0.46
CA GLN A 129 -1.56 -15.90 -1.54
C GLN A 129 -0.68 -15.24 -2.61
N ALA A 130 0.41 -14.59 -2.16
CA ALA A 130 1.42 -13.93 -2.98
C ALA A 130 2.13 -14.82 -4.01
N ARG A 131 2.32 -16.12 -3.70
CA ARG A 131 3.00 -17.06 -4.59
C ARG A 131 2.10 -17.55 -5.72
N GLU A 132 0.78 -17.47 -5.55
CA GLU A 132 -0.20 -18.01 -6.49
C GLU A 132 -0.96 -16.94 -7.28
N SER A 133 -0.94 -15.67 -6.83
CA SER A 133 -1.74 -14.61 -7.44
C SER A 133 -0.88 -13.50 -8.06
N GLU A 134 -0.94 -13.40 -9.39
CA GLU A 134 -0.49 -12.24 -10.19
C GLU A 134 -1.57 -11.15 -10.31
N SER A 135 -2.66 -11.30 -9.56
CA SER A 135 -3.84 -10.42 -9.62
C SER A 135 -4.42 -10.19 -8.23
N PHE A 136 -5.26 -9.16 -8.09
CA PHE A 136 -6.02 -8.88 -6.86
C PHE A 136 -7.10 -9.95 -6.54
N SER A 137 -7.10 -11.11 -7.20
CA SER A 137 -8.11 -12.16 -7.01
C SER A 137 -8.11 -12.81 -5.62
N GLY A 138 -7.08 -12.56 -4.79
CA GLY A 138 -7.04 -12.91 -3.36
C GLY A 138 -7.22 -11.73 -2.41
N ALA A 139 -7.48 -10.53 -2.93
CA ALA A 139 -7.51 -9.28 -2.17
C ALA A 139 -8.78 -9.11 -1.32
N SER A 140 -8.79 -8.11 -0.43
CA SER A 140 -9.94 -7.84 0.44
C SER A 140 -11.21 -7.53 -0.37
N PRO A 141 -12.41 -7.82 0.17
CA PRO A 141 -13.70 -7.45 -0.46
C PRO A 141 -13.75 -5.96 -0.88
N ASP A 142 -12.99 -5.13 -0.17
CA ASP A 142 -12.86 -3.71 -0.40
C ASP A 142 -12.05 -3.38 -1.66
N MET A 143 -10.94 -4.09 -1.93
CA MET A 143 -10.23 -3.96 -3.21
C MET A 143 -11.10 -4.42 -4.38
N PHE A 144 -11.87 -5.50 -4.19
CA PHE A 144 -12.84 -5.95 -5.20
C PHE A 144 -13.84 -4.86 -5.56
N SER A 145 -14.26 -4.01 -4.61
CA SER A 145 -15.22 -2.94 -4.89
C SER A 145 -14.71 -1.87 -5.88
N CYS A 146 -13.40 -1.61 -5.91
CA CYS A 146 -12.75 -0.67 -6.83
C CYS A 146 -12.30 -1.30 -8.15
N VAL A 147 -12.05 -2.62 -8.15
CA VAL A 147 -11.57 -3.35 -9.33
C VAL A 147 -12.71 -3.77 -10.26
N LEU A 148 -13.95 -3.79 -9.76
CA LEU A 148 -15.11 -4.15 -10.57
C LEU A 148 -15.36 -3.11 -11.68
N PRO A 149 -15.61 -3.56 -12.93
CA PRO A 149 -15.96 -2.66 -14.02
C PRO A 149 -17.16 -1.79 -13.66
N HIS A 150 -17.10 -0.51 -14.04
CA HIS A 150 -18.23 0.43 -14.02
C HIS A 150 -18.62 0.97 -12.63
N ARG A 151 -17.76 0.79 -11.61
CA ARG A 151 -17.87 1.54 -10.35
C ARG A 151 -16.87 2.69 -10.30
N ALA A 152 -17.38 3.92 -10.26
CA ALA A 152 -16.61 5.13 -9.94
C ALA A 152 -16.55 5.39 -8.42
N PHE A 153 -16.68 4.34 -7.62
CA PHE A 153 -16.66 4.43 -6.16
C PHE A 153 -15.39 3.74 -5.63
N PRO A 154 -14.66 4.39 -4.70
CA PRO A 154 -14.90 5.72 -4.14
C PRO A 154 -14.57 6.83 -5.16
N PRO A 155 -15.17 8.03 -5.07
CA PRO A 155 -14.95 9.13 -6.01
C PRO A 155 -13.65 9.91 -5.71
N VAL A 156 -12.56 9.17 -5.50
CA VAL A 156 -11.21 9.68 -5.29
C VAL A 156 -10.28 8.90 -6.24
N PRO A 157 -9.38 9.56 -6.99
CA PRO A 157 -8.36 8.86 -7.76
C PRO A 157 -7.46 8.03 -6.85
N LEU A 158 -7.32 6.74 -7.16
CA LEU A 158 -6.53 5.81 -6.34
C LEU A 158 -5.57 4.97 -7.17
N VAL A 159 -4.43 4.65 -6.57
CA VAL A 159 -3.57 3.56 -7.01
C VAL A 159 -3.58 2.48 -5.95
N LEU A 160 -4.10 1.30 -6.30
CA LEU A 160 -4.04 0.15 -5.43
C LEU A 160 -2.75 -0.62 -5.73
N VAL A 161 -1.95 -0.88 -4.70
CA VAL A 161 -0.67 -1.59 -4.81
C VAL A 161 -0.73 -2.86 -3.98
N ALA A 162 -0.59 -4.01 -4.64
CA ALA A 162 -0.36 -5.28 -3.97
C ALA A 162 1.14 -5.51 -3.84
N ALA A 163 1.66 -5.57 -2.61
CA ALA A 163 3.08 -5.77 -2.33
C ALA A 163 3.30 -6.99 -1.44
N THR A 164 4.37 -7.74 -1.69
CA THR A 164 4.76 -8.92 -0.91
C THR A 164 6.04 -8.62 -0.14
N LEU A 165 6.22 -9.24 1.03
CA LEU A 165 7.48 -9.15 1.78
C LEU A 165 8.65 -9.72 0.97
#